data_AF-A0A0S8H307-F1
#
_entry.id   AF-A0A0S8H307-F1
#
_cell.length_a   1.000
_cell.length_b   1.000
_cell.length_c   1.000
_cell.angle_alpha   90.00
_cell.angle_beta   90.00
_cell.angle_gamma   90.00
#
_symmetry.space_group_name_H-M   'P 1'
#
loop_
_entity.id
_entity.type
_entity.pdbx_description
1 polymer ?
#
loop_
_entity_poly.entity_id
_entity_poly.type
_entity_poly.pdbx_seq_one_letter_code
_entity_poly.pdbx_strand_id
1 'polypeptide(L)'
;MELLIRWIAGLVVALILGAGVTGWFIGRVRAYFNIPRAPGRDVPSWLTGLVERLFFTLIIAFEVSGAAIAMIGWITLKLVPNWELYVKHSAANKPLVWSSLLGSLCSMFFALIGGLICRGVIWWWPSG
;
A
#
# COMPACT_ATOMS: atom_id res chain seq x y z
N MET A 1 20.15 -5.07 20.46
CA MET A 1 18.77 -4.61 20.72
C MET A 1 18.28 -3.60 19.68
N GLU A 2 19.13 -2.68 19.23
CA GLU A 2 18.76 -1.64 18.26
C GLU A 2 18.19 -2.18 16.94
N LEU A 3 18.79 -3.24 16.37
CA LEU A 3 18.27 -3.91 15.17
C LEU A 3 16.81 -4.36 15.35
N LEU A 4 16.50 -5.00 16.47
CA LEU A 4 15.16 -5.48 16.76
C LEU A 4 14.16 -4.32 16.86
N ILE A 5 14.55 -3.22 17.53
CA ILE A 5 13.71 -2.03 17.69
C ILE A 5 13.42 -1.38 16.32
N ARG A 6 14.44 -1.24 15.46
CA ARG A 6 14.31 -0.70 14.10
C ARG A 6 13.31 -1.52 13.28
N TRP A 7 13.44 -2.84 13.31
CA TRP A 7 12.54 -3.75 12.59
C TRP A 7 11.11 -3.70 13.10
N ILE A 8 10.91 -3.71 14.42
CA ILE A 8 9.57 -3.57 15.01
C ILE A 8 8.95 -2.22 14.62
N ALA A 9 9.70 -1.13 14.73
CA ALA A 9 9.23 0.20 14.37
C ALA A 9 8.85 0.28 12.89
N GLY A 10 9.70 -0.21 11.99
CA GLY A 10 9.45 -0.19 10.54
C GLY A 10 8.22 -1.02 10.16
N LEU A 11 8.05 -2.21 10.75
CA LEU A 11 6.88 -3.06 10.52
C LEU A 11 5.60 -2.43 11.10
N VAL A 12 5.65 -1.82 12.28
CA VAL A 12 4.50 -1.10 12.86
C VAL A 12 4.08 0.07 11.96
N VAL A 13 5.04 0.85 11.45
CA VAL A 13 4.77 1.96 10.53
C VAL A 13 4.15 1.46 9.22
N ALA A 14 4.73 0.44 8.58
CA ALA A 14 4.20 -0.08 7.32
C ALA A 14 2.83 -0.76 7.47
N LEU A 15 2.68 -1.62 8.48
CA LEU A 15 1.52 -2.51 8.58
C LEU A 15 0.36 -1.87 9.34
N ILE A 16 0.61 -1.21 10.46
CA ILE A 16 -0.44 -0.64 11.31
C ILE A 16 -0.77 0.77 10.86
N LEU A 17 0.21 1.68 10.88
CA LEU A 17 -0.02 3.06 10.46
C LEU A 17 -0.39 3.12 8.97
N GLY A 18 0.32 2.39 8.12
CA GLY A 18 -0.01 2.31 6.71
C GLY A 18 -1.42 1.77 6.43
N ALA A 19 -1.92 0.80 7.22
CA ALA A 19 -3.28 0.27 7.05
C ALA A 19 -4.31 1.33 7.42
N GLY A 20 -4.13 1.93 8.61
CA GLY A 20 -5.05 2.93 9.14
C GLY A 20 -5.14 4.16 8.24
N VAL A 21 -3.98 4.72 7.86
CA VAL A 21 -3.92 5.93 7.03
C VAL A 21 -4.45 5.67 5.63
N THR A 22 -4.05 4.57 4.98
CA THR A 22 -4.55 4.26 3.64
C THR A 22 -6.06 4.03 3.65
N GLY A 23 -6.57 3.27 4.64
CA GLY A 23 -8.00 3.01 4.79
C GLY A 23 -8.80 4.30 5.01
N TRP A 24 -8.33 5.15 5.92
CA TRP A 24 -8.93 6.46 6.19
C TRP A 24 -8.90 7.38 4.95
N PHE A 25 -7.75 7.50 4.30
CA PHE A 25 -7.57 8.34 3.11
C PHE A 25 -8.52 7.90 1.99
N ILE A 26 -8.59 6.61 1.72
CA ILE A 26 -9.48 6.07 0.68
C ILE A 26 -10.95 6.22 1.04
N GLY A 27 -11.29 6.05 2.32
CA GLY A 27 -12.64 6.34 2.82
C GLY A 27 -13.04 7.79 2.53
N ARG A 28 -12.13 8.75 2.78
CA ARG A 28 -12.36 10.18 2.51
C ARG A 28 -12.46 10.48 1.02
N VAL A 29 -11.56 9.94 0.19
CA VAL A 29 -11.62 10.11 -1.27
C VAL A 29 -12.93 9.57 -1.83
N ARG A 30 -13.34 8.36 -1.42
CA ARG A 30 -14.60 7.75 -1.90
C ARG A 30 -15.83 8.51 -1.43
N ALA A 31 -15.85 8.99 -0.19
CA ALA A 31 -16.93 9.81 0.33
C ALA A 31 -17.05 11.14 -0.42
N TYR A 32 -15.92 11.81 -0.69
CA TYR A 32 -15.91 13.09 -1.41
C TYR A 32 -16.48 12.99 -2.83
N PHE A 33 -16.16 11.90 -3.54
CA PHE A 33 -16.63 11.67 -4.91
C PHE A 33 -17.92 10.84 -5.01
N ASN A 34 -18.61 10.57 -3.88
CA ASN A 34 -19.80 9.70 -3.82
C ASN A 34 -19.62 8.36 -4.57
N ILE A 35 -18.43 7.77 -4.43
CA ILE A 35 -18.08 6.54 -5.16
C ILE A 35 -18.79 5.36 -4.49
N PRO A 36 -19.58 4.57 -5.24
CA PRO A 36 -20.25 3.41 -4.70
C PRO A 36 -19.23 2.39 -4.16
N ARG A 37 -19.63 1.64 -3.13
CA ARG A 37 -18.79 0.55 -2.61
C ARG A 37 -18.55 -0.46 -3.73
N ALA A 38 -17.31 -0.95 -3.82
CA ALA A 38 -17.00 -2.05 -4.73
C ALA A 38 -17.86 -3.27 -4.36
N PRO A 39 -18.31 -4.06 -5.35
CA PRO A 39 -19.01 -5.31 -5.09
C PRO A 39 -18.16 -6.23 -4.21
N GLY A 40 -18.82 -7.01 -3.35
CA GLY A 40 -18.15 -7.95 -2.45
C GLY A 40 -17.24 -8.90 -3.23
N ARG A 41 -16.03 -9.13 -2.71
CA ARG A 41 -15.09 -10.14 -3.21
C ARG A 41 -14.95 -11.25 -2.17
N ASP A 42 -14.65 -12.45 -2.63
CA ASP A 42 -14.41 -13.62 -1.77
C ASP A 42 -13.22 -13.42 -0.82
N VAL A 43 -12.26 -12.58 -1.20
CA VAL A 43 -11.10 -12.22 -0.37
C VAL A 43 -11.26 -10.78 0.16
N PRO A 44 -11.16 -10.57 1.49
CA PRO A 44 -11.21 -9.24 2.07
C PRO A 44 -10.08 -8.34 1.56
N SER A 45 -10.42 -7.14 1.09
CA SER A 45 -9.43 -6.20 0.50
C SER A 45 -8.34 -5.76 1.48
N TRP A 46 -8.63 -5.76 2.78
CA TRP A 46 -7.65 -5.41 3.81
C TRP A 46 -6.53 -6.46 3.92
N LEU A 47 -6.84 -7.74 3.68
CA LEU A 47 -5.89 -8.84 3.78
C LEU A 47 -4.88 -8.76 2.63
N THR A 48 -5.36 -8.59 1.40
CA THR A 48 -4.49 -8.38 0.23
C THR A 48 -3.58 -7.17 0.43
N GLY A 49 -4.13 -6.05 0.91
CA GLY A 49 -3.35 -4.85 1.19
C GLY A 49 -2.32 -5.03 2.31
N LEU A 50 -2.57 -5.90 3.29
CA LEU A 50 -1.60 -6.24 4.34
C LEU A 50 -0.43 -7.05 3.78
N VAL A 51 -0.74 -8.12 3.02
CA VAL A 51 0.26 -9.01 2.41
C VAL A 51 1.21 -8.24 1.50
N GLU A 52 0.67 -7.36 0.67
CA GLU A 52 1.48 -6.54 -0.23
C GLU A 52 2.40 -5.59 0.51
N ARG A 53 1.90 -4.92 1.56
CA ARG A 53 2.72 -4.04 2.37
C ARG A 53 3.84 -4.81 3.04
N LEU A 54 3.55 -5.97 3.61
CA LEU A 54 4.59 -6.83 4.19
C LEU A 54 5.63 -7.21 3.13
N PHE A 55 5.18 -7.72 1.98
CA PHE A 55 6.06 -8.14 0.89
C PHE A 55 7.00 -7.02 0.42
N PHE A 56 6.46 -5.84 0.08
CA PHE A 56 7.26 -4.72 -0.40
C PHE A 56 8.13 -4.10 0.71
N THR A 57 7.67 -4.10 1.96
CA THR A 57 8.49 -3.68 3.11
C THR A 57 9.74 -4.57 3.22
N LEU A 58 9.58 -5.88 3.10
CA LEU A 58 10.69 -6.84 3.18
C LEU A 58 11.67 -6.66 2.01
N ILE A 59 11.17 -6.55 0.78
CA ILE A 59 12.00 -6.31 -0.41
C ILE A 59 12.89 -5.08 -0.22
N ILE A 60 12.32 -3.99 0.30
CA ILE A 60 13.03 -2.73 0.51
C ILE A 60 14.01 -2.84 1.70
N ALA A 61 13.61 -3.52 2.77
CA ALA A 61 14.46 -3.75 3.93
C ALA A 61 15.69 -4.60 3.59
N PHE A 62 15.56 -5.57 2.67
CA PHE A 62 16.65 -6.43 2.19
C PHE A 62 17.40 -5.86 0.98
N GLU A 63 17.14 -4.61 0.59
CA GLU A 63 17.82 -3.94 -0.53
C GLU A 63 17.74 -4.71 -1.87
N VAL A 64 16.65 -5.44 -2.09
CA VAL A 64 16.46 -6.17 -3.35
C VAL A 64 16.39 -5.17 -4.50
N SER A 65 17.29 -5.33 -5.47
CA SER A 65 17.36 -4.44 -6.62
C SER A 65 16.06 -4.47 -7.43
N GLY A 66 15.66 -3.32 -7.98
CA GLY A 66 14.43 -3.21 -8.76
C GLY A 66 13.14 -3.14 -7.92
N ALA A 67 13.20 -3.01 -6.59
CA ALA A 67 12.04 -2.85 -5.72
C ALA A 67 11.04 -1.78 -6.21
N ALA A 68 11.55 -0.60 -6.60
CA ALA A 68 10.73 0.48 -7.13
C ALA A 68 10.01 0.08 -8.44
N ILE A 69 10.71 -0.60 -9.35
CA ILE A 69 10.13 -1.09 -10.60
C ILE A 69 9.04 -2.13 -10.30
N ALA A 70 9.29 -3.04 -9.36
CA ALA A 70 8.32 -4.04 -8.93
C ALA A 70 7.07 -3.39 -8.30
N MET A 71 7.21 -2.32 -7.51
CA MET A 71 6.08 -1.59 -6.94
C MET A 71 5.21 -0.94 -8.01
N ILE A 72 5.82 -0.24 -8.98
CA ILE A 72 5.09 0.37 -10.11
C ILE A 72 4.45 -0.71 -11.00
N GLY A 73 5.16 -1.81 -11.23
CA GLY A 73 4.64 -2.97 -11.94
C GLY A 73 3.42 -3.56 -11.24
N TRP A 74 3.47 -3.73 -9.92
CA TRP A 74 2.36 -4.23 -9.11
C TRP A 74 1.14 -3.32 -9.14
N ILE A 75 1.35 -2.00 -9.06
CA ILE A 75 0.27 -1.02 -9.18
C ILE A 75 -0.38 -1.12 -10.57
N THR A 76 0.42 -1.25 -11.63
CA THR A 76 -0.07 -1.43 -13.00
C THR A 76 -0.85 -2.74 -13.16
N LEU A 77 -0.32 -3.84 -12.61
CA LEU A 77 -0.98 -5.15 -12.61
C LEU A 77 -2.31 -5.14 -11.86
N LYS A 78 -2.49 -4.28 -10.86
CA LYS A 78 -3.78 -4.06 -10.22
C LYS A 78 -4.73 -3.21 -11.05
N LEU A 79 -4.19 -2.22 -11.77
CA LEU A 79 -4.99 -1.29 -12.54
C LEU A 79 -5.66 -1.99 -13.72
N VAL A 80 -4.90 -2.78 -14.50
CA VAL A 80 -5.38 -3.37 -15.76
C VAL A 80 -6.64 -4.24 -15.57
N PRO A 81 -6.66 -5.23 -14.65
CA PRO A 81 -7.84 -6.07 -14.45
C PRO A 81 -9.02 -5.28 -13.90
N ASN A 82 -8.79 -4.33 -12.99
CA ASN A 82 -9.86 -3.49 -12.45
C ASN A 82 -10.43 -2.54 -13.51
N TRP A 83 -9.61 -2.05 -14.44
CA TRP A 83 -10.06 -1.23 -15.55
C TRP A 83 -10.99 -2.01 -16.48
N GLU A 84 -10.56 -3.21 -16.92
CA GLU A 84 -11.38 -4.10 -17.75
C GLU A 84 -12.67 -4.52 -17.03
N LEU A 85 -12.59 -4.86 -15.74
CA LEU A 85 -13.75 -5.33 -14.99
C LEU A 85 -14.77 -4.22 -14.70
N TYR A 86 -14.34 -3.00 -14.38
CA TYR A 86 -15.28 -1.97 -13.91
C TYR A 86 -15.62 -0.93 -14.99
N VAL A 87 -14.65 -0.51 -15.81
CA VAL A 87 -14.84 0.58 -16.78
C VAL A 87 -15.51 0.08 -18.07
N LYS A 88 -15.25 -1.17 -18.47
CA LYS A 88 -15.88 -1.79 -19.64
C LYS A 88 -17.40 -1.89 -19.49
N HIS A 89 -17.89 -2.12 -18.27
CA HIS A 89 -19.32 -2.23 -17.99
C HIS A 89 -20.00 -0.88 -17.74
N SER A 90 -19.27 0.13 -17.26
CA SER A 90 -19.80 1.50 -17.15
C SER A 90 -18.68 2.53 -16.94
N ALA A 91 -18.71 3.60 -17.74
CA ALA A 91 -17.81 4.75 -17.56
C ALA A 91 -17.98 5.46 -16.20
N ALA A 92 -19.12 5.28 -15.53
CA ALA A 92 -19.38 5.82 -14.19
C ALA A 92 -18.49 5.19 -13.10
N ASN A 93 -17.85 4.05 -13.38
CA ASN A 93 -16.97 3.37 -12.43
C ASN A 93 -15.50 3.83 -12.51
N LYS A 94 -15.16 4.75 -13.41
CA LYS A 94 -13.78 5.30 -13.51
C LYS A 94 -13.28 5.86 -12.17
N PRO A 95 -14.06 6.64 -11.39
CA PRO A 95 -13.61 7.14 -10.09
C PRO A 95 -13.28 6.01 -9.10
N LEU A 96 -14.01 4.89 -9.17
CA LEU A 96 -13.73 3.72 -8.32
C LEU A 96 -12.33 3.15 -8.60
N VAL A 97 -12.01 2.96 -9.88
CA VAL A 97 -10.69 2.45 -10.30
C VAL A 97 -9.58 3.42 -9.91
N TRP A 98 -9.75 4.72 -10.16
CA TRP A 98 -8.80 5.75 -9.73
C TRP A 98 -8.60 5.80 -8.22
N SER A 99 -9.68 5.70 -7.43
CA SER A 99 -9.57 5.63 -5.98
C SER A 99 -8.75 4.42 -5.54
N SER A 100 -8.93 3.25 -6.18
CA SER A 100 -8.16 2.05 -5.85
C SER A 100 -6.67 2.18 -6.19
N LEU A 101 -6.34 2.92 -7.25
CA LEU A 101 -4.97 3.25 -7.63
C LEU A 101 -4.31 4.16 -6.59
N LEU A 102 -4.98 5.25 -6.21
CA LEU A 102 -4.51 6.17 -5.18
C LEU A 102 -4.29 5.46 -3.84
N GLY A 103 -5.17 4.52 -3.50
CA GLY A 103 -5.01 3.69 -2.31
C GLY A 103 -3.80 2.78 -2.39
N SER A 104 -3.56 2.18 -3.55
CA SER A 104 -2.39 1.34 -3.77
C SER A 104 -1.10 2.16 -3.69
N LEU A 105 -1.07 3.37 -4.28
CA LEU A 105 0.07 4.29 -4.16
C LEU A 105 0.35 4.70 -2.72
N CYS A 106 -0.69 5.12 -1.98
CA CYS A 106 -0.57 5.49 -0.57
C CYS A 106 -0.06 4.30 0.27
N SER A 107 -0.61 3.11 0.06
CA SER A 107 -0.16 1.87 0.72
C SER A 107 1.31 1.56 0.45
N MET A 108 1.73 1.68 -0.81
CA MET A 108 3.11 1.43 -1.23
C MET A 108 4.10 2.45 -0.66
N PHE A 109 3.67 3.71 -0.48
CA PHE A 109 4.48 4.73 0.19
C PHE A 109 4.80 4.36 1.64
N PHE A 110 3.83 3.82 2.39
CA PHE A 110 4.09 3.34 3.76
C PHE A 110 4.95 2.08 3.81
N ALA A 111 4.83 1.17 2.83
CA ALA A 111 5.74 0.04 2.70
C ALA A 111 7.19 0.50 2.45
N LEU A 112 7.38 1.53 1.61
CA LEU A 112 8.67 2.16 1.37
C LEU A 112 9.26 2.76 2.65
N ILE A 113 8.49 3.58 3.36
CA ILE A 113 8.95 4.19 4.62
C ILE A 113 9.31 3.10 5.64
N GLY A 114 8.44 2.12 5.87
CA GLY A 114 8.72 1.05 6.82
C GLY A 114 9.95 0.23 6.45
N GLY A 115 10.14 -0.06 5.16
CA GLY A 115 11.34 -0.75 4.67
C GLY A 115 12.62 0.05 4.89
N LEU A 116 12.59 1.37 4.64
CA LEU A 116 13.71 2.27 4.90
C LEU A 116 14.03 2.41 6.41
N ILE A 117 13.02 2.34 7.28
CA ILE A 117 13.21 2.27 8.74
C ILE A 117 13.89 0.96 9.13
N CYS A 118 13.38 -0.19 8.64
CA CYS A 118 13.98 -1.50 8.91
C CYS A 118 15.44 -1.56 8.47
N ARG A 119 15.76 -0.94 7.32
CA ARG A 119 17.12 -0.79 6.79
C ARG A 119 18.00 0.13 7.64
N GLY A 120 17.41 1.04 8.41
CA GLY A 120 18.13 2.02 9.23
C GLY A 120 18.57 3.27 8.47
N VAL A 121 18.10 3.49 7.25
CA VAL A 121 18.46 4.69 6.45
C VAL A 121 17.85 5.96 7.03
N ILE A 122 16.60 5.87 7.48
CA ILE A 122 15.86 7.00 8.07
C ILE A 122 15.69 6.84 9.58
N TRP A 123 16.60 6.09 10.23
CA TRP A 123 16.58 5.86 11.66
C TRP A 123 17.41 6.90 12.40
N TRP A 124 16.77 7.73 13.22
CA TRP A 124 17.42 8.85 13.93
C TRP A 124 17.68 8.58 15.42
N TRP A 125 17.29 7.42 15.94
CA TRP A 125 17.51 7.14 17.37
C TRP A 125 19.01 7.01 17.65
N PRO A 126 19.55 7.68 18.69
CA PRO A 126 20.97 7.62 18.99
C PRO A 126 21.36 6.20 19.42
N SER A 127 22.25 5.60 18.65
CA SER A 127 22.99 4.40 19.04
C SER A 127 23.98 4.81 20.14
N GLY A 128 23.56 4.66 21.39
CA GLY A 128 24.42 4.80 22.57
C GLY A 128 25.40 3.64 22.71
#